data_AF-A0AAJ5ZQJ6-F1
#
_entry.id   AF-A0AAJ5ZQJ6-F1
#
_cell.length_a   1.000
_cell.length_b   1.000
_cell.length_c   1.000
_cell.angle_alpha   90.00
_cell.angle_beta   90.00
_cell.angle_gamma   90.00
#
_symmetry.space_group_name_H-M   'P 1'
#
loop_
_entity.id
_entity.type
_entity.pdbx_description
1 polymer ?
#
loop_
_entity_poly.entity_id
_entity_poly.type
_entity_poly.pdbx_seq_one_letter_code
_entity_poly.pdbx_strand_id
1 'polypeptide(L)'
;MTAAELQQAAKALAAMFSCFPQSALADAEMQLRGYLAAVQDAELCDVQAAIQRFIRGEAKVDNVQFCPSSAQLSIEVRERRLMRGLMAKRALLSSPPQRESEVARRSRDGEGERRRQ
;
A
#
# COMPACT_ATOMS: atom_id res chain seq x y z
N MET A 1 5.31 -0.80 12.82
CA MET A 1 6.30 -0.10 11.96
C MET A 1 7.71 -0.22 12.53
N THR A 2 8.74 -0.26 11.67
CA THR A 2 10.15 -0.09 12.07
C THR A 2 10.48 1.38 12.36
N ALA A 3 11.64 1.66 12.95
CA ALA A 3 12.08 3.04 13.20
C ALA A 3 12.22 3.87 11.91
N ALA A 4 12.73 3.25 10.83
CA ALA A 4 12.82 3.91 9.52
C ALA A 4 11.44 4.23 8.93
N GLU A 5 10.49 3.30 9.07
CA GLU A 5 9.11 3.52 8.63
C GLU A 5 8.42 4.62 9.45
N LEU A 6 8.64 4.68 10.76
CA LEU A 6 8.12 5.76 11.62
C LEU A 6 8.67 7.11 11.18
N GLN A 7 9.96 7.20 10.84
CA GLN A 7 10.54 8.44 10.31
C GLN A 7 9.92 8.85 8.97
N GLN A 8 9.62 7.88 8.10
CA GLN A 8 8.93 8.15 6.82
C GLN A 8 7.47 8.56 7.04
N ALA A 9 6.77 7.93 7.98
CA ALA A 9 5.41 8.32 8.38
C ALA A 9 5.38 9.74 8.95
N ALA A 10 6.35 10.09 9.82
CA ALA A 10 6.49 11.42 10.38
C ALA A 10 6.71 12.48 9.29
N LYS A 11 7.55 12.19 8.29
CA LYS A 11 7.75 13.07 7.12
C LYS A 11 6.46 13.26 6.32
N ALA A 12 5.70 12.19 6.09
CA ALA A 12 4.42 12.28 5.39
C ALA A 12 3.38 13.10 6.17
N LEU A 13 3.31 12.92 7.50
CA LEU A 13 2.44 13.71 8.38
C LEU A 13 2.81 15.19 8.37
N ALA A 14 4.11 15.52 8.43
CA ALA A 14 4.57 16.91 8.33
C ALA A 14 4.18 17.56 6.99
N ALA A 15 4.25 16.80 5.90
CA ALA A 15 3.78 17.25 4.58
C ALA A 15 2.26 17.51 4.59
N MET A 16 1.47 16.61 5.20
CA MET A 16 0.02 16.79 5.36
C MET A 16 -0.28 18.05 6.17
N PHE A 17 0.36 18.24 7.33
CA PHE A 17 0.14 19.41 8.19
C PHE A 17 0.43 20.72 7.45
N SER A 18 1.46 20.74 6.60
CA SER A 18 1.82 21.91 5.80
C SER A 18 0.74 22.32 4.77
N CYS A 19 -0.22 21.45 4.46
CA CYS A 19 -1.34 21.75 3.57
C CYS A 19 -2.52 22.44 4.28
N PHE A 20 -2.50 22.55 5.61
CA PHE A 20 -3.60 23.11 6.40
C PHE A 20 -3.13 24.29 7.26
N PRO A 21 -4.01 25.28 7.52
CA PRO A 21 -3.71 26.34 8.47
C PRO A 21 -3.32 25.76 9.84
N GLN A 22 -2.11 26.09 10.31
CA GLN A 22 -1.64 25.65 11.62
C GLN A 22 -2.22 26.55 12.71
N SER A 23 -2.71 25.95 13.79
CA SER A 23 -3.07 26.70 14.99
C SER A 23 -1.80 27.21 15.65
N ALA A 24 -1.72 28.52 15.91
CA ALA A 24 -0.58 29.14 16.58
C ALA A 24 -0.35 28.63 18.02
N LEU A 25 -1.35 27.97 18.61
CA LEU A 25 -1.30 27.43 19.98
C LEU A 25 -1.01 25.92 20.03
N ALA A 26 -0.90 25.25 18.88
CA ALA A 26 -0.67 23.81 18.85
C ALA A 26 0.83 23.50 19.03
N ASP A 27 1.14 22.62 20.00
CA ASP A 27 2.44 21.97 20.07
C ASP A 27 2.55 20.95 18.93
N ALA A 28 3.29 21.32 17.88
CA ALA A 28 3.46 20.52 16.68
C ALA A 28 4.11 19.16 16.96
N GLU A 29 4.99 19.06 17.96
CA GLU A 29 5.66 17.80 18.30
C GLU A 29 4.71 16.86 19.04
N MET A 30 3.94 17.40 20.00
CA MET A 30 2.88 16.65 20.68
C MET A 30 1.80 16.20 19.70
N GLN A 31 1.40 17.06 18.76
CA GLN A 31 0.46 16.70 17.70
C GLN A 31 1.01 15.57 16.84
N LEU A 32 2.25 15.69 16.33
CA LEU A 32 2.88 14.65 15.51
C LEU A 32 2.93 13.29 16.24
N ARG A 33 3.32 13.29 17.52
CA ARG A 33 3.31 12.08 18.37
C ARG A 33 1.92 11.45 18.45
N GLY A 34 0.87 12.24 18.62
CA GLY A 34 -0.51 11.75 18.67
C GLY A 34 -0.93 11.06 17.37
N TYR A 35 -0.55 11.59 16.20
CA TYR A 35 -0.86 10.96 14.91
C TYR A 35 -0.05 9.69 14.69
N LEU A 36 1.24 9.68 15.06
CA LEU A 36 2.08 8.48 14.95
C LEU A 36 1.54 7.34 15.82
N ALA A 37 1.13 7.63 17.06
CA ALA A 37 0.52 6.64 17.94
C ALA A 37 -0.77 6.04 17.33
N ALA A 38 -1.57 6.87 16.65
CA ALA A 38 -2.83 6.45 16.03
C ALA A 38 -2.65 5.50 14.82
N VAL A 39 -1.45 5.40 14.26
CA VAL A 39 -1.14 4.58 13.08
C VAL A 39 0.03 3.61 13.28
N GLN A 40 0.56 3.47 14.50
CA GLN A 40 1.78 2.70 14.78
C GLN A 40 1.69 1.21 14.37
N ASP A 41 0.47 0.66 14.43
CA ASP A 41 0.16 -0.75 14.12
C ASP A 41 -0.24 -0.95 12.65
N ALA A 42 -0.21 0.11 11.83
CA ALA A 42 -0.49 0.05 10.41
C ALA A 42 0.78 -0.17 9.58
N GLU A 43 0.60 -0.62 8.33
CA GLU A 43 1.68 -0.67 7.35
C GLU A 43 1.93 0.73 6.76
N LEU A 44 3.21 1.07 6.55
CA LEU A 44 3.61 2.40 6.07
C LEU A 44 2.91 2.79 4.75
N CYS A 45 2.79 1.86 3.81
CA CYS A 45 2.17 2.11 2.53
C CYS A 45 0.69 2.52 2.65
N ASP A 46 -0.06 1.99 3.62
CA ASP A 46 -1.44 2.41 3.88
C ASP A 46 -1.48 3.82 4.47
N VAL A 47 -0.56 4.14 5.39
CA VAL A 47 -0.42 5.47 5.99
C VAL A 47 -0.13 6.52 4.93
N GLN A 48 0.85 6.24 4.06
CA GLN A 48 1.21 7.16 2.96
C GLN A 48 0.06 7.33 1.97
N ALA A 49 -0.64 6.24 1.60
CA ALA A 49 -1.79 6.30 0.70
C ALA A 49 -2.95 7.11 1.31
N ALA A 50 -3.21 6.96 2.60
CA ALA A 50 -4.24 7.73 3.31
C ALA A 50 -3.89 9.23 3.33
N ILE A 51 -2.65 9.57 3.71
CA ILE A 51 -2.16 10.96 3.75
C ILE A 51 -2.27 11.62 2.38
N GLN A 52 -1.87 10.94 1.31
CA GLN A 52 -1.97 11.48 -0.06
C GLN A 52 -3.41 11.82 -0.45
N ARG A 53 -4.40 11.06 0.01
CA ARG A 53 -5.80 11.35 -0.26
C ARG A 53 -6.31 12.57 0.48
N PHE A 54 -5.87 12.80 1.72
CA PHE A 54 -6.19 14.04 2.43
C PHE A 54 -5.58 15.24 1.72
N ILE A 55 -4.30 15.15 1.32
CA ILE A 55 -3.61 16.23 0.58
C ILE A 55 -4.33 16.56 -0.74
N ARG A 56 -4.85 15.54 -1.43
CA ARG A 56 -5.57 15.70 -2.72
C ARG A 56 -7.06 16.01 -2.57
N GLY A 57 -7.60 16.04 -1.35
CA GLY A 57 -9.04 16.21 -1.12
C GLY A 57 -9.91 15.03 -1.57
N GLU A 58 -9.32 13.83 -1.72
CA GLU A 58 -10.02 12.61 -2.13
C GLU A 58 -10.59 11.82 -0.94
N ALA A 59 -10.12 12.10 0.28
CA ALA A 59 -10.59 11.46 1.50
C ALA A 59 -11.96 12.04 1.91
N LYS A 60 -12.85 11.20 2.42
CA LYS A 60 -14.15 11.65 2.93
C LYS A 60 -13.94 12.27 4.31
N VAL A 61 -14.15 13.59 4.41
CA VAL A 61 -14.04 14.33 5.66
C VAL A 61 -15.26 15.23 5.86
N ASP A 62 -15.63 15.45 7.11
CA ASP A 62 -16.76 16.30 7.46
C ASP A 62 -16.47 17.78 7.16
N ASN A 63 -15.21 18.19 7.22
CA ASN A 63 -14.77 19.54 6.86
C ASN A 63 -13.36 19.52 6.23
N VAL A 64 -13.28 19.96 4.97
CA VAL A 64 -12.03 19.99 4.17
C VAL A 64 -11.11 21.18 4.48
N GLN A 65 -11.58 22.16 5.26
CA GLN A 65 -10.81 23.37 5.59
C GLN A 65 -9.79 23.15 6.70
N PHE A 66 -9.95 22.08 7.49
CA PHE A 66 -9.09 21.77 8.61
C PHE A 66 -8.28 20.50 8.34
N CYS A 67 -7.12 20.41 9.00
CA CYS A 67 -6.34 19.18 9.01
C CYS A 67 -7.22 18.03 9.53
N PRO A 68 -7.24 16.86 8.87
CA PRO A 68 -7.99 15.71 9.36
C PRO A 68 -7.46 15.32 10.74
N SER A 69 -8.35 14.97 11.67
CA SER A 69 -7.98 14.48 13.00
C SER A 69 -7.22 13.14 12.93
N SER A 70 -6.51 12.79 14.01
CA SER A 70 -5.84 11.48 14.11
C SER A 70 -6.81 10.31 13.98
N ALA A 71 -8.05 10.44 14.47
CA ALA A 71 -9.09 9.44 14.31
C ALA A 71 -9.52 9.28 12.83
N GLN A 72 -9.72 10.39 12.11
CA GLN A 72 -10.03 10.37 10.67
C GLN A 72 -8.90 9.73 9.87
N LEU A 73 -7.63 10.02 10.22
CA LEU A 73 -6.49 9.35 9.63
C LEU A 73 -6.53 7.83 9.87
N SER A 74 -6.75 7.38 11.11
CA SER A 74 -6.81 5.94 11.40
C SER A 74 -7.95 5.23 10.66
N ILE A 75 -9.09 5.90 10.45
CA ILE A 75 -10.20 5.36 9.64
C ILE A 75 -9.74 5.19 8.19
N GLU A 76 -9.21 6.23 7.58
CA GLU A 76 -8.76 6.23 6.18
C GLU A 76 -7.66 5.16 5.96
N VAL A 77 -6.72 5.01 6.89
CA VAL A 77 -5.67 3.98 6.83
C VAL A 77 -6.26 2.57 6.85
N ARG A 78 -7.28 2.31 7.67
CA ARG A 78 -7.98 1.01 7.66
C ARG A 78 -8.67 0.75 6.32
N GLU A 79 -9.26 1.78 5.71
CA GLU A 79 -9.85 1.67 4.38
C GLU A 79 -8.80 1.36 3.31
N ARG A 80 -7.63 2.00 3.36
CA ARG A 80 -6.51 1.70 2.43
C ARG A 80 -6.05 0.26 2.55
N ARG A 81 -5.90 -0.24 3.78
CA ARG A 81 -5.54 -1.64 4.06
C ARG A 81 -6.57 -2.60 3.47
N LEU A 82 -7.85 -2.34 3.69
CA LEU A 82 -8.95 -3.14 3.15
C LEU A 82 -8.91 -3.16 1.62
N MET A 83 -8.81 -1.99 0.99
CA MET A 83 -8.78 -1.86 -0.47
C MET A 83 -7.59 -2.57 -1.09
N ARG A 84 -6.39 -2.45 -0.51
CA ARG A 84 -5.21 -3.21 -0.96
C ARG A 84 -5.46 -4.72 -0.87
N GLY A 85 -6.02 -5.19 0.26
CA GLY A 85 -6.36 -6.60 0.44
C GLY A 85 -7.35 -7.11 -0.61
N LEU A 86 -8.37 -6.32 -0.97
CA LEU A 86 -9.32 -6.65 -2.03
C LEU A 86 -8.67 -6.69 -3.41
N MET A 87 -7.80 -5.73 -3.73
CA MET A 87 -7.07 -5.70 -5.01
C MET A 87 -6.13 -6.89 -5.16
N ALA A 88 -5.41 -7.25 -4.10
CA ALA A 88 -4.53 -8.42 -4.07
C ALA A 88 -5.32 -9.73 -4.30
N LYS A 89 -6.46 -9.89 -3.63
CA LYS A 89 -7.37 -11.03 -3.87
C LYS A 89 -7.87 -11.08 -5.31
N ARG A 90 -8.24 -9.94 -5.90
CA ARG A 90 -8.69 -9.90 -7.30
C ARG A 90 -7.59 -10.30 -8.27
N ALA A 91 -6.35 -9.84 -8.06
CA ALA A 91 -5.21 -10.18 -8.91
C ALA A 91 -4.93 -11.69 -8.95
N LEU A 92 -5.08 -12.39 -7.82
CA LEU A 92 -4.96 -13.84 -7.73
C LEU A 92 -6.04 -14.56 -8.55
N LEU A 93 -7.28 -14.07 -8.52
CA LEU A 93 -8.41 -14.66 -9.26
C LEU A 93 -8.38 -14.36 -10.77
N SER A 94 -7.70 -13.29 -11.20
CA SER A 94 -7.61 -12.88 -12.60
C SER A 94 -6.34 -13.38 -13.32
N SER A 95 -5.46 -14.10 -12.63
CA SER A 95 -4.25 -14.67 -13.26
C SER A 95 -4.64 -15.89 -14.12
N PRO A 96 -4.29 -15.94 -15.43
CA PRO A 96 -4.59 -17.11 -16.25
C PRO A 96 -3.86 -18.35 -15.71
N PRO A 97 -4.44 -19.56 -15.82
CA PRO A 97 -3.78 -20.77 -15.37
C PRO A 97 -2.42 -20.89 -16.07
N GLN A 98 -1.35 -21.00 -15.29
CA GLN A 98 -0.02 -21.29 -15.82
C GLN A 98 -0.11 -22.62 -16.56
N ARG A 99 -0.08 -22.58 -17.90
CA ARG A 99 0.01 -23.78 -18.72
C ARG A 99 1.31 -24.50 -18.35
N GLU A 100 1.19 -25.57 -17.56
CA GLU A 100 2.26 -26.55 -17.37
C GLU A 100 2.79 -26.93 -18.75
N SER A 101 4.02 -26.55 -19.01
CA SER A 101 4.72 -26.89 -20.24
C SER A 101 5.26 -28.31 -20.11
N GLU A 102 4.36 -29.28 -19.94
CA GLU A 102 4.70 -30.69 -20.01
C GLU A 102 4.38 -31.20 -21.41
N VAL A 103 5.34 -31.01 -22.33
CA VAL A 103 5.40 -31.86 -23.52
C VAL A 103 6.78 -32.49 -23.56
N ALA A 104 6.92 -33.53 -22.74
CA ALA A 104 7.87 -34.62 -22.97
C ALA A 104 7.61 -35.22 -24.37
N ARG A 105 8.22 -34.66 -25.41
CA ARG A 105 8.33 -35.32 -26.70
C ARG A 105 9.41 -36.37 -26.60
N ARG A 106 8.95 -37.57 -26.22
CA ARG A 106 9.58 -38.87 -26.35
C ARG A 106 10.59 -38.93 -27.49
N SER A 107 11.78 -39.44 -27.15
CA SER A 107 12.76 -40.02 -28.07
C SER A 107 12.06 -40.79 -29.19
N ARG A 108 12.47 -40.51 -30.43
CA ARG A 108 12.29 -41.45 -31.53
C ARG A 108 13.70 -41.76 -32.04
N ASP A 109 14.19 -42.91 -31.58
CA ASP A 109 15.44 -43.51 -31.99
C ASP A 109 15.46 -43.62 -33.53
N GLY A 110 16.40 -42.91 -34.15
CA GLY A 110 16.76 -43.11 -35.54
C GLY A 110 17.75 -44.27 -35.61
N GLU A 111 17.26 -45.51 -35.67
CA GLU A 111 18.06 -46.65 -36.13
C GLU A 111 18.40 -46.44 -37.62
N GLY A 112 19.55 -45.81 -37.86
CA GLY A 112 20.24 -45.89 -39.13
C GLY A 112 20.96 -47.24 -39.26
N GLU A 113 20.98 -47.74 -40.50
CA GLU A 113 21.97 -48.69 -41.01
C GLU A 113 21.75 -50.20 -40.76
N ARG A 114 20.85 -50.81 -41.56
CA ARG A 114 21.09 -52.18 -42.08
C ARG A 114 20.67 -52.34 -43.55
N ARG A 115 21.70 -52.41 -44.41
CA ARG A 115 21.94 -53.38 -45.50
C ARG A 115 20.90 -53.51 -46.63
N ARG A 116 21.39 -53.30 -47.86
CA ARG A 116 21.04 -53.85 -49.21
C ARG A 116 21.23 -52.70 -50.21
N GLN A 117 22.05 -52.73 -51.25
CA GLN A 117 22.78 -53.75 -52.02
C GLN A 117 24.05 -53.11 -52.57
#